data_AF-A0A1E1VE66-F1
#
_entry.id   AF-A0A1E1VE66-F1
#
_cell.length_a   1.000
_cell.length_b   1.000
_cell.length_c   1.000
_cell.angle_alpha   90.00
_cell.angle_beta   90.00
_cell.angle_gamma   90.00
#
_symmetry.space_group_name_H-M   'P 1'
#
loop_
_entity.id
_entity.type
_entity.pdbx_description
1 polymer ?
#
loop_
_entity_poly.entity_id
_entity_poly.type
_entity_poly.pdbx_seq_one_letter_code
_entity_poly.pdbx_strand_id
1 'polypeptide(L)'
;MVIHVTGRRKLTELGGLYRTMPLTVALYMVGAFAISAFPFFSGFVTKSMVVAAAGQDHRALVVLALTMASSGTFLHTGLKLPYYMFFGTERGLEAREPPRNMLVAMGMAALLCIAIGVFPQPLYALLPYPVEFEAYTGAHVTESLGVLLFTALGFVLFLRALDPENTISLDTDWFYRKGARCFMWFAEKPLASYEKAVSNVSETVALPLLRRTARVGLRVDLNGVDAVVKSVARAILHGGGVLRLLQTGVVTHYALAMIAGVIAATVVFAVVWR
;
A
#
# COMPACT_ATOMS: atom_id res chain seq x y z
N MET A 1 0.99 -0.85 -21.48
CA MET A 1 0.47 -0.10 -22.64
C MET A 1 -0.79 -0.72 -23.20
N VAL A 2 -0.73 -1.97 -23.71
CA VAL A 2 -1.91 -2.65 -24.25
C VAL A 2 -3.08 -2.64 -23.26
N ILE A 3 -2.84 -3.09 -22.02
CA ILE A 3 -3.85 -3.07 -20.94
C ILE A 3 -4.37 -1.66 -20.63
N HIS A 4 -3.50 -0.64 -20.72
CA HIS A 4 -3.88 0.75 -20.42
C HIS A 4 -4.85 1.31 -21.45
N VAL A 5 -4.66 0.95 -22.73
CA VAL A 5 -5.53 1.44 -23.81
C VAL A 5 -6.77 0.56 -23.99
N THR A 6 -6.63 -0.76 -23.90
CA THR A 6 -7.77 -1.68 -24.12
C THR A 6 -8.61 -1.87 -22.86
N GLY A 7 -8.06 -1.59 -21.66
CA GLY A 7 -8.70 -1.91 -20.38
C GLY A 7 -8.85 -3.41 -20.10
N ARG A 8 -8.40 -4.28 -21.02
CA ARG A 8 -8.54 -5.73 -20.93
C ARG A 8 -7.23 -6.37 -20.51
N ARG A 9 -7.32 -7.33 -19.60
CA ARG A 9 -6.18 -8.10 -19.08
C ARG A 9 -6.11 -9.53 -19.60
N LYS A 10 -7.24 -10.09 -20.04
CA LYS A 10 -7.28 -11.48 -20.50
C LYS A 10 -6.79 -11.58 -21.93
N LEU A 11 -5.89 -12.53 -22.19
CA LEU A 11 -5.42 -12.83 -23.53
C LEU A 11 -6.57 -13.32 -24.45
N THR A 12 -7.57 -13.97 -23.85
CA THR A 12 -8.84 -14.37 -24.50
C THR A 12 -9.80 -13.22 -24.79
N GLU A 13 -9.42 -11.97 -24.49
CA GLU A 13 -10.19 -10.78 -24.86
C GLU A 13 -9.40 -9.86 -25.81
N LEU A 14 -8.12 -10.15 -26.09
CA LEU A 14 -7.23 -9.36 -26.97
C LEU A 14 -7.04 -10.04 -28.34
N GLY A 15 -6.99 -9.29 -29.43
CA GLY A 15 -6.74 -9.85 -30.76
C GLY A 15 -6.89 -8.80 -31.87
N GLY A 16 -6.09 -8.92 -32.93
CA GLY A 16 -6.09 -8.00 -34.07
C GLY A 16 -5.45 -6.63 -33.84
N LEU A 17 -4.67 -6.44 -32.76
CA LEU A 17 -4.11 -5.14 -32.40
C LEU A 17 -2.98 -4.65 -33.34
N TYR A 18 -2.45 -5.50 -34.22
CA TYR A 18 -1.42 -5.10 -35.19
C TYR A 18 -1.85 -3.93 -36.09
N ARG A 19 -3.13 -3.89 -36.49
CA ARG A 19 -3.66 -2.83 -37.36
C ARG A 19 -3.84 -1.49 -36.66
N THR A 20 -4.16 -1.52 -35.36
CA THR A 20 -4.49 -0.33 -34.57
C THR A 20 -3.30 0.27 -33.83
N MET A 21 -2.27 -0.53 -33.54
CA MET A 21 -1.08 -0.11 -32.78
C MET A 21 0.25 -0.62 -33.37
N PRO A 22 0.58 -0.34 -34.65
CA PRO A 22 1.75 -0.92 -35.32
C PRO A 22 3.08 -0.57 -34.62
N LEU A 23 3.24 0.65 -34.10
CA LEU A 23 4.48 1.04 -33.42
C LEU A 23 4.68 0.27 -32.11
N THR A 24 3.58 0.03 -31.39
CA THR A 24 3.62 -0.75 -30.13
C THR A 24 4.00 -2.20 -30.41
N VAL A 25 3.53 -2.78 -31.52
CA VAL A 25 3.91 -4.14 -31.94
C VAL A 25 5.40 -4.20 -32.26
N ALA A 26 5.92 -3.27 -33.07
CA ALA A 26 7.33 -3.26 -33.45
C ALA A 26 8.26 -3.15 -32.23
N LEU A 27 7.96 -2.21 -31.33
CA LEU A 27 8.71 -2.04 -30.08
C LEU A 27 8.57 -3.26 -29.15
N TYR A 28 7.39 -3.90 -29.11
CA TYR A 28 7.18 -5.11 -28.33
C TYR A 28 8.03 -6.26 -28.87
N MET A 29 8.05 -6.45 -30.20
CA MET A 29 8.83 -7.50 -30.85
C MET A 29 10.33 -7.33 -30.59
N VAL A 30 10.85 -6.10 -30.59
CA VAL A 30 12.24 -5.83 -30.20
C VAL A 30 12.52 -6.32 -28.77
N GLY A 31 11.64 -5.99 -27.81
CA GLY A 31 11.77 -6.48 -26.44
C GLY A 31 11.64 -8.00 -26.32
N ALA A 32 10.71 -8.59 -27.08
CA ALA A 32 10.47 -10.03 -27.12
C ALA A 32 11.69 -10.79 -27.69
N PHE A 33 12.34 -10.26 -28.73
CA PHE A 33 13.58 -10.81 -29.26
C PHE A 33 14.76 -10.61 -28.29
N ALA A 34 14.80 -9.48 -27.60
CA ALA A 34 15.81 -9.22 -26.59
C ALA A 34 15.76 -10.19 -25.41
N ILE A 35 14.58 -10.52 -24.89
CA ILE A 35 14.46 -11.50 -23.79
C ILE A 35 14.67 -12.95 -24.26
N SER A 36 14.36 -13.23 -25.53
CA SER A 36 14.43 -14.56 -26.12
C SER A 36 15.83 -14.96 -26.61
N ALA A 37 16.84 -14.13 -26.35
CA ALA A 37 18.21 -14.35 -26.80
C ALA A 37 18.35 -14.50 -28.33
N PHE A 38 17.58 -13.71 -29.10
CA PHE A 38 17.79 -13.63 -30.55
C PHE A 38 19.12 -12.91 -30.86
N PRO A 39 19.91 -13.35 -31.85
CA PRO A 39 21.17 -12.70 -32.21
C PRO A 39 20.99 -11.19 -32.44
N PHE A 40 22.00 -10.38 -32.10
CA PHE A 40 21.99 -8.90 -32.15
C PHE A 40 21.23 -8.18 -31.05
N PHE A 41 20.58 -8.89 -30.12
CA PHE A 41 19.95 -8.26 -28.95
C PHE A 41 20.67 -8.58 -27.65
N SER A 42 20.45 -7.75 -26.63
CA SER A 42 21.14 -7.82 -25.34
C SER A 42 21.06 -9.17 -24.65
N GLY A 43 19.92 -9.87 -24.74
CA GLY A 43 19.76 -11.16 -24.09
C GLY A 43 20.55 -12.29 -24.75
N PHE A 44 20.96 -12.13 -26.02
CA PHE A 44 21.88 -13.08 -26.64
C PHE A 44 23.21 -13.03 -25.91
N VAL A 45 23.80 -11.84 -25.79
CA VAL A 45 25.09 -11.59 -25.12
C VAL A 45 25.06 -12.03 -23.65
N THR A 46 24.07 -11.58 -22.88
CA THR A 46 24.07 -11.81 -21.42
C THR A 46 23.72 -13.25 -21.07
N LYS A 47 22.72 -13.84 -21.74
CA LYS A 47 22.27 -15.19 -21.42
C LYS A 47 23.25 -16.25 -21.91
N SER A 48 23.82 -16.06 -23.11
CA SER A 48 24.83 -16.98 -23.62
C SER A 48 26.07 -17.02 -22.75
N MET A 49 26.49 -15.87 -22.21
CA MET A 49 27.64 -15.79 -21.30
C MET A 49 27.41 -16.68 -20.06
N VAL A 50 26.23 -16.63 -19.45
CA VAL A 50 25.90 -17.45 -18.27
C VAL A 50 25.82 -18.93 -18.63
N VAL A 51 25.21 -19.27 -19.77
CA VAL A 51 25.13 -20.66 -20.25
C VAL A 51 26.51 -21.22 -20.56
N ALA A 52 27.38 -20.45 -21.22
CA ALA A 52 28.75 -20.83 -21.54
C ALA A 52 29.59 -21.02 -20.28
N ALA A 53 29.47 -20.12 -19.30
CA ALA A 53 30.14 -20.25 -18.01
C ALA A 53 29.73 -21.52 -17.26
N ALA A 54 28.43 -21.85 -17.25
CA ALA A 54 27.94 -23.11 -16.66
C ALA A 54 28.46 -24.35 -17.41
N GLY A 55 28.69 -24.24 -18.72
CA GLY A 55 29.31 -25.28 -19.54
C GLY A 55 30.78 -25.48 -19.22
N GLN A 56 31.53 -24.39 -19.04
CA GLN A 56 32.94 -24.44 -18.62
C GLN A 56 33.10 -25.11 -17.24
N ASP A 57 32.16 -24.86 -16.32
CA ASP A 57 32.10 -25.53 -15.00
C ASP A 57 31.58 -27.00 -15.06
N HIS A 58 31.36 -27.55 -16.26
CA HIS A 58 30.90 -28.93 -16.49
C HIS A 58 29.54 -29.24 -15.83
N ARG A 59 28.70 -28.23 -15.60
CA ARG A 59 27.38 -28.38 -14.97
C ARG A 59 26.31 -28.65 -16.03
N ALA A 60 26.37 -29.84 -16.63
CA ALA A 60 25.48 -30.24 -17.73
C ALA A 60 23.98 -30.03 -17.41
N LEU A 61 23.54 -30.32 -16.19
CA LEU A 61 22.15 -30.13 -15.77
C LEU A 61 21.75 -28.64 -15.80
N VAL A 62 22.64 -27.75 -15.36
CA VAL A 62 22.39 -26.30 -15.34
C VAL A 62 22.32 -25.75 -16.76
N VAL A 63 23.26 -26.16 -17.62
CA VAL A 63 23.25 -25.79 -19.04
C VAL A 63 21.95 -26.22 -19.70
N LEU A 64 21.54 -27.48 -19.52
CA LEU A 64 20.29 -28.00 -20.08
C LEU A 64 19.08 -27.24 -19.55
N ALA A 65 19.02 -26.96 -18.23
CA ALA A 65 17.93 -26.20 -17.62
C ALA A 65 17.87 -24.75 -18.15
N LEU A 66 19.00 -24.07 -18.33
CA LEU A 66 19.06 -22.72 -18.86
C LEU A 66 18.70 -22.65 -20.35
N THR A 67 19.11 -23.65 -21.14
CA THR A 67 18.72 -23.77 -22.55
C THR A 67 17.22 -24.06 -22.68
N MET A 68 16.67 -24.93 -21.85
CA MET A 68 15.22 -25.20 -21.77
C MET A 68 14.42 -23.98 -21.29
N ALA A 69 14.95 -23.21 -20.34
CA ALA A 69 14.33 -21.95 -19.91
C ALA A 69 14.35 -20.92 -21.05
N SER A 70 15.40 -20.91 -21.87
CA SER A 70 15.51 -20.03 -23.05
C SER A 70 14.48 -20.36 -24.12
N SER A 71 14.37 -21.63 -24.48
CA SER A 71 13.37 -22.10 -25.44
C SER A 71 11.95 -21.80 -24.96
N GLY A 72 11.64 -22.04 -23.68
CA GLY A 72 10.35 -21.73 -23.08
C GLY A 72 10.02 -20.23 -23.07
N THR A 73 11.02 -19.38 -22.81
CA THR A 73 10.84 -17.91 -22.83
C THR A 73 10.50 -17.44 -24.23
N PHE A 74 11.19 -17.94 -25.26
CA PHE A 74 10.90 -17.59 -26.65
C PHE A 74 9.52 -18.10 -27.10
N LEU A 75 9.17 -19.34 -26.75
CA LEU A 75 7.86 -19.91 -27.03
C LEU A 75 6.73 -19.05 -26.45
N HIS A 76 6.87 -18.63 -25.19
CA HIS A 76 5.83 -17.86 -24.50
C HIS A 76 5.81 -16.38 -24.89
N THR A 77 6.93 -15.69 -24.73
CA THR A 77 7.02 -14.22 -24.90
C THR A 77 7.34 -13.80 -26.33
N GLY A 78 8.10 -14.60 -27.07
CA GLY A 78 8.47 -14.32 -28.46
C GLY A 78 7.41 -14.72 -29.48
N LEU A 79 6.66 -15.78 -29.22
CA LEU A 79 5.70 -16.35 -30.17
C LEU A 79 4.25 -16.30 -29.67
N LYS A 80 3.93 -17.01 -28.58
CA LYS A 80 2.54 -17.18 -28.10
C LYS A 80 1.85 -15.84 -27.81
N LEU A 81 2.47 -15.01 -26.97
CA LEU A 81 1.90 -13.72 -26.59
C LEU A 81 1.66 -12.77 -27.78
N PRO A 82 2.65 -12.47 -28.66
CA PRO A 82 2.42 -11.59 -29.78
C PRO A 82 1.44 -12.19 -30.80
N TYR A 83 1.47 -13.50 -31.02
CA TYR A 83 0.54 -14.17 -31.91
C TYR A 83 -0.91 -13.93 -31.47
N TYR A 84 -1.26 -14.23 -30.21
CA TYR A 84 -2.64 -14.06 -29.74
C TYR A 84 -3.05 -12.60 -29.50
N MET A 85 -2.15 -11.74 -29.01
CA MET A 85 -2.49 -10.32 -28.79
C MET A 85 -2.60 -9.51 -30.08
N PHE A 86 -1.67 -9.68 -31.01
CA PHE A 86 -1.55 -8.79 -32.19
C PHE A 86 -2.06 -9.45 -33.47
N PHE A 87 -1.78 -10.73 -33.69
CA PHE A 87 -2.10 -11.46 -34.93
C PHE A 87 -3.31 -12.41 -34.80
N GLY A 88 -3.91 -12.52 -33.62
CA GLY A 88 -5.10 -13.35 -33.39
C GLY A 88 -6.37 -12.75 -33.99
N THR A 89 -7.46 -13.50 -33.92
CA THR A 89 -8.78 -13.09 -34.42
C THR A 89 -9.18 -11.70 -33.91
N GLU A 90 -9.61 -10.83 -34.82
CA GLU A 90 -10.02 -9.47 -34.49
C GLU A 90 -11.24 -9.49 -33.56
N ARG A 91 -11.12 -8.77 -32.44
CA ARG A 91 -12.20 -8.67 -31.43
C ARG A 91 -12.95 -7.34 -31.47
N GLY A 92 -12.74 -6.53 -32.51
CA GLY A 92 -13.40 -5.22 -32.67
C GLY A 92 -13.06 -4.23 -31.56
N LEU A 93 -11.84 -4.29 -31.01
CA LEU A 93 -11.40 -3.38 -29.96
C LEU A 93 -10.99 -2.04 -30.58
N GLU A 94 -11.60 -0.94 -30.11
CA GLU A 94 -11.13 0.42 -30.40
C GLU A 94 -9.84 0.71 -29.61
N ALA A 95 -8.73 0.16 -30.07
CA ALA A 95 -7.40 0.51 -29.56
C ALA A 95 -6.79 1.63 -30.42
N ARG A 96 -6.05 2.53 -29.79
CA ARG A 96 -5.23 3.56 -30.45
C ARG A 96 -3.84 3.54 -29.87
N GLU A 97 -2.84 4.05 -30.58
CA GLU A 97 -1.50 4.08 -30.02
C GLU A 97 -1.43 4.79 -28.64
N PRO A 98 -0.65 4.27 -27.69
CA PRO A 98 -0.49 4.85 -26.36
C PRO A 98 0.09 6.28 -26.45
N PRO A 99 -0.06 7.11 -25.39
CA PRO A 99 0.50 8.46 -25.39
C PRO A 99 2.02 8.43 -25.62
N ARG A 100 2.51 9.47 -26.30
CA ARG A 100 3.92 9.57 -26.75
C ARG A 100 4.95 9.28 -25.66
N ASN A 101 4.70 9.71 -24.42
CA ASN A 101 5.63 9.50 -23.30
C ASN A 101 5.88 8.01 -23.04
N MET A 102 4.85 7.17 -23.16
CA MET A 102 4.97 5.73 -23.01
C MET A 102 5.79 5.13 -24.17
N LEU A 103 5.49 5.53 -25.42
CA LEU A 103 6.19 5.06 -26.61
C LEU A 103 7.68 5.45 -26.59
N VAL A 104 8.01 6.67 -26.17
CA VAL A 104 9.41 7.13 -26.06
C VAL A 104 10.17 6.29 -25.03
N ALA A 105 9.60 6.05 -23.86
CA ALA A 105 10.24 5.22 -22.83
C ALA A 105 10.55 3.80 -23.33
N MET A 106 9.60 3.20 -24.07
CA MET A 106 9.77 1.87 -24.63
C MET A 106 10.72 1.86 -25.83
N GLY A 107 10.73 2.91 -26.65
CA GLY A 107 11.71 3.13 -27.71
C GLY A 107 13.13 3.25 -27.18
N MET A 108 13.33 3.99 -26.08
CA MET A 108 14.63 4.08 -25.41
C MET A 108 15.10 2.72 -24.89
N ALA A 109 14.22 1.96 -24.23
CA ALA A 109 14.55 0.61 -23.74
C ALA A 109 14.90 -0.34 -24.90
N ALA A 110 14.10 -0.32 -25.97
CA ALA A 110 14.34 -1.11 -27.18
C ALA A 110 15.68 -0.77 -27.83
N LEU A 111 16.01 0.52 -27.93
CA LEU A 111 17.29 0.99 -28.44
C LEU A 111 18.46 0.51 -27.58
N LEU A 112 18.33 0.57 -26.26
CA LEU A 112 19.37 0.06 -25.35
C LEU A 112 19.56 -1.46 -25.48
N CYS A 113 18.47 -2.22 -25.62
CA CYS A 113 18.54 -3.67 -25.86
C CYS A 113 19.29 -4.01 -27.15
N ILE A 114 19.08 -3.24 -28.21
CA ILE A 114 19.81 -3.43 -29.48
C ILE A 114 21.27 -2.96 -29.33
N ALA A 115 21.49 -1.79 -28.73
CA ALA A 115 22.83 -1.21 -28.55
C ALA A 115 23.76 -2.14 -27.78
N ILE A 116 23.28 -2.74 -26.67
CA ILE A 116 24.04 -3.71 -25.87
C ILE A 116 24.26 -5.02 -26.66
N GLY A 117 23.30 -5.42 -27.49
CA GLY A 117 23.44 -6.60 -28.34
C GLY A 117 24.54 -6.42 -29.39
N VAL A 118 24.51 -5.30 -30.12
CA VAL A 118 25.48 -4.99 -31.18
C VAL A 118 26.87 -4.64 -30.62
N PHE A 119 26.91 -3.88 -29.53
CA PHE A 119 28.14 -3.46 -28.85
C PHE A 119 28.16 -4.00 -27.42
N PRO A 120 28.62 -5.25 -27.20
CA PRO A 120 28.73 -5.83 -25.85
C PRO A 120 29.88 -5.27 -25.02
N GLN A 121 30.86 -4.61 -25.63
CA GLN A 121 32.09 -4.14 -24.98
C GLN A 121 31.84 -3.14 -23.82
N PRO A 122 30.93 -2.15 -23.94
CA PRO A 122 30.59 -1.29 -22.82
C PRO A 122 30.03 -2.08 -21.63
N LEU A 123 29.25 -3.14 -21.89
CA LEU A 123 28.74 -4.00 -20.82
C LEU A 123 29.89 -4.75 -20.14
N TYR A 124 30.83 -5.30 -20.90
CA TYR A 124 31.98 -6.01 -20.34
C TYR A 124 32.91 -5.09 -19.54
N ALA A 125 33.07 -3.83 -19.96
CA ALA A 125 33.86 -2.85 -19.23
C ALA A 125 33.27 -2.46 -17.87
N LEU A 126 31.96 -2.64 -17.68
CA LEU A 126 31.29 -2.41 -16.39
C LEU A 126 31.40 -3.60 -15.43
N LEU A 127 31.81 -4.78 -15.91
CA LEU A 127 31.88 -5.97 -15.07
C LEU A 127 33.13 -5.92 -14.17
N PRO A 128 33.02 -6.37 -12.89
CA PRO A 128 34.12 -6.32 -11.93
C PRO A 128 35.27 -7.29 -12.24
N TYR A 129 35.05 -8.27 -13.13
CA TYR A 129 36.05 -9.26 -13.53
C TYR A 129 36.29 -9.18 -15.04
N PRO A 130 37.52 -9.42 -15.52
CA PRO A 130 37.79 -9.47 -16.96
C PRO A 130 37.06 -10.66 -17.57
N VAL A 131 36.24 -10.40 -18.60
CA VAL A 131 35.47 -11.42 -19.31
C VAL A 131 35.96 -11.49 -20.75
N GLU A 132 36.66 -12.57 -21.09
CA GLU A 132 37.01 -12.91 -22.47
C GLU A 132 35.91 -13.81 -23.07
N PHE A 133 34.71 -13.25 -23.25
CA PHE A 133 33.60 -13.98 -23.86
C PHE A 133 33.26 -13.40 -25.23
N GLU A 134 33.50 -14.20 -26.27
CA GLU A 134 33.10 -13.87 -27.64
C GLU A 134 31.67 -14.36 -27.90
N ALA A 135 30.69 -13.46 -27.76
CA ALA A 135 29.29 -13.79 -27.98
C ALA A 135 28.98 -14.22 -29.43
N TYR A 136 29.73 -13.72 -30.42
CA TYR A 136 29.47 -13.90 -31.84
C TYR A 136 30.39 -14.93 -32.50
N THR A 137 30.47 -16.13 -31.93
CA THR A 137 31.11 -17.27 -32.59
C THR A 137 30.13 -17.98 -33.53
N GLY A 138 30.60 -18.47 -34.67
CA GLY A 138 29.75 -19.13 -35.67
C GLY A 138 29.00 -20.35 -35.12
N ALA A 139 29.65 -21.12 -34.23
CA ALA A 139 29.02 -22.26 -33.55
C ALA A 139 27.86 -21.80 -32.65
N HIS A 140 28.11 -20.82 -31.79
CA HIS A 140 27.12 -20.33 -30.82
C HIS A 140 25.89 -19.68 -31.48
N VAL A 141 26.11 -18.92 -32.56
CA VAL A 141 25.01 -18.33 -33.35
C VAL A 141 24.17 -19.42 -34.01
N THR A 142 24.81 -20.45 -34.57
CA THR A 142 24.12 -21.56 -35.25
C THR A 142 23.32 -22.40 -34.27
N GLU A 143 23.88 -22.73 -33.11
CA GLU A 143 23.18 -23.48 -32.05
C GLU A 143 21.97 -22.69 -31.52
N SER A 144 22.16 -21.40 -31.21
CA SER A 144 21.09 -20.54 -30.71
C SER A 144 19.96 -20.39 -31.73
N LEU A 145 20.30 -20.17 -33.01
CA LEU A 145 19.32 -20.15 -34.10
C LEU A 145 18.64 -21.51 -34.26
N GLY A 146 19.36 -22.61 -34.13
CA GLY A 146 18.79 -23.97 -34.17
C GLY A 146 17.73 -24.18 -33.09
N VAL A 147 18.00 -23.76 -31.85
CA VAL A 147 17.04 -23.83 -30.74
C VAL A 147 15.83 -22.92 -31.01
N LEU A 148 16.05 -21.69 -31.50
CA LEU A 148 14.98 -20.75 -31.84
C LEU A 148 14.10 -21.25 -33.00
N LEU A 149 14.69 -21.83 -34.04
CA LEU A 149 13.93 -22.38 -35.16
C LEU A 149 13.17 -23.65 -34.76
N PHE A 150 13.79 -24.52 -33.95
CA PHE A 150 13.12 -25.71 -33.43
C PHE A 150 11.92 -25.37 -32.54
N THR A 151 12.06 -24.34 -31.70
CA THR A 151 10.96 -23.86 -30.85
C THR A 151 9.88 -23.15 -31.66
N ALA A 152 10.23 -22.40 -32.70
CA ALA A 152 9.28 -21.83 -33.64
C ALA A 152 8.51 -22.93 -34.40
N LEU A 153 9.19 -23.98 -34.84
CA LEU A 153 8.57 -25.15 -35.45
C LEU A 153 7.62 -25.84 -34.47
N GLY A 154 8.04 -26.04 -33.22
CA GLY A 154 7.21 -26.58 -32.15
C GLY A 154 5.96 -25.74 -31.91
N PHE A 155 6.08 -24.41 -31.89
CA PHE A 155 4.95 -23.50 -31.76
C PHE A 155 3.93 -23.68 -32.90
N VAL A 156 4.39 -23.72 -34.15
CA VAL A 156 3.52 -23.89 -35.32
C VAL A 156 2.84 -25.26 -35.31
N LEU A 157 3.55 -26.32 -34.91
CA LEU A 157 3.01 -27.67 -34.85
C LEU A 157 1.97 -27.84 -33.73
N PHE A 158 2.23 -27.24 -32.56
CA PHE A 158 1.34 -27.30 -31.39
C PHE A 158 0.38 -26.11 -31.27
N LEU A 159 0.17 -25.36 -32.36
CA LEU A 159 -0.62 -24.13 -32.33
C LEU A 159 -2.04 -24.37 -31.77
N ARG A 160 -2.66 -25.49 -32.15
CA ARG A 160 -3.97 -25.94 -31.65
C ARG A 160 -4.01 -26.30 -30.16
N ALA A 161 -2.88 -26.74 -29.59
CA ALA A 161 -2.78 -27.05 -28.16
C ALA A 161 -2.44 -25.81 -27.31
N LEU A 162 -2.00 -24.72 -27.95
CA LEU A 162 -1.59 -23.48 -27.28
C LEU A 162 -2.70 -22.42 -27.25
N ASP A 163 -3.90 -22.74 -27.74
CA ASP A 163 -5.03 -21.83 -27.74
C ASP A 163 -5.33 -21.33 -26.31
N PRO A 164 -5.54 -20.01 -26.12
CA PRO A 164 -5.82 -19.46 -24.82
C PRO A 164 -7.21 -19.90 -24.38
N GLU A 165 -7.26 -20.72 -23.33
CA GLU A 165 -8.51 -21.11 -22.69
C GLU A 165 -8.99 -20.03 -21.71
N ASN A 166 -10.31 -19.94 -21.51
CA ASN A 166 -10.92 -19.04 -20.52
C ASN A 166 -10.83 -19.64 -19.11
N THR A 167 -9.63 -20.00 -18.69
CA THR A 167 -9.36 -20.54 -17.35
C THR A 167 -8.67 -19.49 -16.48
N ILE A 168 -8.89 -19.57 -15.18
CA ILE A 168 -8.20 -18.72 -14.20
C ILE A 168 -6.84 -19.38 -13.95
N SER A 169 -5.74 -18.72 -14.32
CA SER A 169 -4.39 -19.19 -14.01
C SER A 169 -4.21 -19.28 -12.49
N LEU A 170 -4.25 -20.50 -11.96
CA LEU A 170 -3.99 -20.80 -10.56
C LEU A 170 -2.51 -21.18 -10.40
N ASP A 171 -1.64 -20.17 -10.39
CA ASP A 171 -0.21 -20.37 -10.13
C ASP A 171 0.02 -20.41 -8.60
N THR A 172 0.43 -19.28 -8.02
CA THR A 172 0.71 -19.14 -6.57
C THR A 172 -0.43 -18.44 -5.82
N ASP A 173 -1.35 -17.80 -6.54
CA ASP A 173 -2.50 -17.08 -5.98
C ASP A 173 -3.44 -17.99 -5.16
N TRP A 174 -3.45 -19.29 -5.43
CA TRP A 174 -4.21 -20.25 -4.63
C TRP A 174 -3.76 -20.28 -3.16
N PHE A 175 -2.44 -20.24 -2.93
CA PHE A 175 -1.87 -20.25 -1.58
C PHE A 175 -2.29 -18.99 -0.81
N TYR A 176 -2.14 -17.82 -1.44
CA TYR A 176 -2.55 -16.54 -0.84
C TYR A 176 -4.07 -16.45 -0.63
N ARG A 177 -4.89 -16.89 -1.59
CA ARG A 177 -6.36 -16.87 -1.45
C ARG A 177 -6.85 -17.82 -0.36
N LYS A 178 -6.26 -19.01 -0.24
CA LYS A 178 -6.63 -19.99 0.78
C LYS A 178 -6.16 -19.54 2.17
N GLY A 179 -4.95 -18.97 2.26
CA GLY A 179 -4.43 -18.35 3.48
C GLY A 179 -5.26 -17.15 3.93
N ALA A 180 -5.58 -16.22 3.03
CA ALA A 180 -6.42 -15.07 3.31
C ALA A 180 -7.83 -15.48 3.75
N ARG A 181 -8.42 -16.50 3.13
CA ARG A 181 -9.73 -17.02 3.54
C ARG A 181 -9.68 -17.62 4.97
N CYS A 182 -8.61 -18.32 5.31
CA CYS A 182 -8.38 -18.83 6.67
C CYS A 182 -8.23 -17.69 7.67
N PHE A 183 -7.45 -16.67 7.34
CA PHE A 183 -7.24 -15.48 8.16
C PHE A 183 -8.53 -14.69 8.37
N MET A 184 -9.29 -14.44 7.30
CA MET A 184 -10.58 -13.76 7.37
C MET A 184 -11.60 -14.54 8.21
N TRP A 185 -11.64 -15.87 8.06
CA TRP A 185 -12.47 -16.72 8.91
C TRP A 185 -12.11 -16.58 10.40
N PHE A 186 -10.82 -16.50 10.72
CA PHE A 186 -10.34 -16.29 12.09
C PHE A 186 -10.66 -14.87 12.61
N ALA A 187 -10.52 -13.84 11.78
CA ALA A 187 -10.85 -12.47 12.17
C ALA A 187 -12.36 -12.30 12.40
N GLU A 188 -13.19 -12.79 11.48
CA GLU A 188 -14.64 -12.57 11.51
C GLU A 188 -15.39 -13.46 12.49
N LYS A 189 -14.87 -14.65 12.82
CA LYS A 189 -15.56 -15.57 13.74
C LYS A 189 -15.02 -15.49 15.17
N PRO A 190 -13.85 -16.07 15.51
CA PRO A 190 -13.40 -16.10 16.90
C PRO A 190 -13.04 -14.71 17.42
N LEU A 191 -12.32 -13.89 16.64
CA LEU A 191 -11.86 -12.59 17.12
C LEU A 191 -13.02 -11.59 17.26
N ALA A 192 -13.89 -11.47 16.27
CA ALA A 192 -15.07 -10.59 16.37
C ALA A 192 -16.08 -11.06 17.43
N SER A 193 -16.20 -12.37 17.68
CA SER A 193 -17.04 -12.88 18.77
C SER A 193 -16.45 -12.54 20.14
N TYR A 194 -15.13 -12.63 20.29
CA TYR A 194 -14.42 -12.19 21.49
C TYR A 194 -14.57 -10.69 21.73
N GLU A 195 -14.38 -9.87 20.70
CA GLU A 195 -14.57 -8.41 20.77
C GLU A 195 -16.00 -8.06 21.17
N LYS A 196 -17.01 -8.71 20.58
CA LYS A 196 -18.42 -8.54 20.99
C LYS A 196 -18.66 -8.95 22.43
N ALA A 197 -18.04 -10.02 22.91
CA ALA A 197 -18.16 -10.43 24.31
C ALA A 197 -17.57 -9.37 25.26
N VAL A 198 -16.39 -8.86 24.95
CA VAL A 198 -15.73 -7.79 25.74
C VAL A 198 -16.51 -6.48 25.68
N SER A 199 -17.02 -6.11 24.50
CA SER A 199 -17.85 -4.92 24.32
C SER A 199 -19.16 -5.03 25.10
N ASN A 200 -19.84 -6.18 25.04
CA ASN A 200 -21.05 -6.43 25.82
C ASN A 200 -20.81 -6.26 27.31
N VAL A 201 -19.71 -6.79 27.86
CA VAL A 201 -19.35 -6.62 29.28
C VAL A 201 -19.11 -5.15 29.62
N SER A 202 -18.43 -4.42 28.73
CA SER A 202 -18.18 -2.99 28.91
C SER A 202 -19.48 -2.18 28.90
N GLU A 203 -20.41 -2.47 27.99
CA GLU A 203 -21.67 -1.74 27.87
C GLU A 203 -22.70 -2.12 28.96
N THR A 204 -22.75 -3.38 29.39
CA THR A 204 -23.71 -3.82 30.41
C THR A 204 -23.24 -3.56 31.83
N VAL A 205 -21.93 -3.57 32.09
CA VAL A 205 -21.39 -3.46 33.45
C VAL A 205 -20.66 -2.15 33.66
N ALA A 206 -19.69 -1.81 32.80
CA ALA A 206 -18.83 -0.66 33.05
C ALA A 206 -19.55 0.68 32.82
N LEU A 207 -20.19 0.87 31.66
CA LEU A 207 -20.87 2.12 31.31
C LEU A 207 -22.03 2.51 32.25
N PRO A 208 -22.91 1.59 32.69
CA PRO A 208 -24.01 1.94 33.60
C PRO A 208 -23.47 2.30 34.98
N LEU A 209 -22.41 1.64 35.41
CA LEU A 209 -21.77 1.89 36.70
C LEU A 209 -21.06 3.24 36.71
N LEU A 210 -20.31 3.57 35.64
CA LEU A 210 -19.73 4.90 35.41
C LEU A 210 -20.78 6.01 35.35
N ARG A 211 -21.89 5.79 34.64
CA ARG A 211 -22.99 6.76 34.57
C ARG A 211 -23.69 6.94 35.93
N ARG A 212 -23.78 5.88 36.74
CA ARG A 212 -24.32 5.96 38.11
C ARG A 212 -23.40 6.75 39.02
N THR A 213 -22.09 6.47 39.03
CA THR A 213 -21.13 7.20 39.86
C THR A 213 -21.03 8.66 39.45
N ALA A 214 -21.03 8.97 38.14
CA ALA A 214 -21.07 10.34 37.64
C ALA A 214 -22.34 11.09 38.08
N ARG A 215 -23.52 10.46 38.03
CA ARG A 215 -24.77 11.07 38.52
C ARG A 215 -24.75 11.32 40.02
N VAL A 216 -24.17 10.42 40.81
CA VAL A 216 -24.03 10.61 42.25
C VAL A 216 -23.07 11.76 42.54
N GLY A 217 -21.92 11.82 41.86
CA GLY A 217 -20.97 12.93 41.97
C GLY A 217 -21.59 14.27 41.65
N LEU A 218 -22.33 14.37 40.54
CA LEU A 218 -23.04 15.60 40.15
C LEU A 218 -24.09 16.02 41.20
N ARG A 219 -24.78 15.05 41.80
CA ARG A 219 -25.80 15.31 42.81
C ARG A 219 -25.17 15.81 44.12
N VAL A 220 -23.99 15.31 44.48
CA VAL A 220 -23.19 15.80 45.62
C VAL A 220 -22.70 17.23 45.37
N ASP A 221 -22.26 17.53 44.15
CA ASP A 221 -21.77 18.86 43.78
C ASP A 221 -22.91 19.90 43.84
N LEU A 222 -24.01 19.64 43.13
CA LEU A 222 -25.15 20.55 43.06
C LEU A 222 -25.90 20.74 44.39
N ASN A 223 -26.01 19.70 45.21
CA ASN A 223 -26.79 19.78 46.45
C ASN A 223 -25.93 20.01 47.70
N GLY A 224 -24.70 19.49 47.71
CA GLY A 224 -23.80 19.60 48.85
C GLY A 224 -22.98 20.87 48.76
N VAL A 225 -22.10 20.94 47.77
CA VAL A 225 -21.14 22.04 47.62
C VAL A 225 -21.88 23.36 47.40
N ASP A 226 -22.82 23.36 46.46
CA ASP A 226 -23.57 24.56 46.08
C ASP A 226 -24.45 25.09 47.24
N ALA A 227 -25.01 24.20 48.07
CA ALA A 227 -25.80 24.58 49.23
C ALA A 227 -24.93 25.19 50.34
N VAL A 228 -23.72 24.67 50.55
CA VAL A 228 -22.75 25.22 51.49
C VAL A 228 -22.30 26.62 51.04
N VAL A 229 -21.97 26.80 49.76
CA VAL A 229 -21.58 28.11 49.24
C VAL A 229 -22.73 29.11 49.37
N LYS A 230 -23.96 28.72 49.03
CA LYS A 230 -25.15 29.58 49.13
C LYS A 230 -25.56 29.87 50.58
N SER A 231 -25.28 28.99 51.55
CA SER A 231 -25.57 29.25 52.96
C SER A 231 -24.58 30.26 53.56
N VAL A 232 -23.29 30.12 53.23
CA VAL A 232 -22.24 31.08 53.62
C VAL A 232 -22.56 32.46 53.04
N ALA A 233 -22.87 32.54 51.75
CA ALA A 233 -23.23 33.82 51.12
C ALA A 233 -24.46 34.47 51.76
N ARG A 234 -25.51 33.69 52.06
CA ARG A 234 -26.72 34.20 52.74
C ARG A 234 -26.45 34.67 54.16
N ALA A 235 -25.57 33.99 54.91
CA ALA A 235 -25.18 34.41 56.26
C ALA A 235 -24.45 35.76 56.25
N ILE A 236 -23.53 35.95 55.29
CA ILE A 236 -22.80 37.21 55.11
C ILE A 236 -23.76 38.34 54.73
N LEU A 237 -24.68 38.10 53.78
CA LEU A 237 -25.66 39.11 53.35
C LEU A 237 -26.65 39.48 54.45
N HIS A 238 -27.11 38.51 55.25
CA HIS A 238 -27.94 38.79 56.43
C HIS A 238 -27.17 39.61 57.47
N GLY A 239 -25.91 39.26 57.75
CA GLY A 239 -25.06 40.04 58.65
C GLY A 239 -24.90 41.49 58.17
N GLY A 240 -24.63 41.68 56.87
CA GLY A 240 -24.56 43.02 56.27
C GLY A 240 -25.89 43.78 56.32
N GLY A 241 -27.03 43.10 56.17
CA GLY A 241 -28.35 43.69 56.31
C GLY A 241 -28.64 44.19 57.73
N VAL A 242 -28.28 43.40 58.75
CA VAL A 242 -28.39 43.80 60.16
C VAL A 242 -27.46 44.99 60.46
N LEU A 243 -26.23 44.98 59.95
CA LEU A 243 -25.30 46.12 60.09
C LEU A 243 -25.83 47.39 59.40
N ARG A 244 -26.51 47.28 58.26
CA ARG A 244 -27.14 48.43 57.59
C ARG A 244 -28.27 49.04 58.42
N LEU A 245 -29.03 48.24 59.15
CA LEU A 245 -30.11 48.74 60.02
C LEU A 245 -29.58 49.50 61.25
N LEU A 246 -28.35 49.21 61.70
CA LEU A 246 -27.67 50.00 62.74
C LEU A 246 -27.29 51.41 62.25
N GLN A 247 -27.23 51.62 60.93
CA GLN A 247 -26.88 52.90 60.33
C GLN A 247 -28.16 53.72 60.06
N THR A 248 -28.72 54.32 61.11
CA THR A 248 -30.03 55.01 61.08
C THR A 248 -30.03 56.37 60.37
N GLY A 249 -28.87 56.92 60.00
CA GLY A 249 -28.76 58.20 59.29
C GLY A 249 -29.09 59.44 60.13
N VAL A 250 -29.49 59.26 61.39
CA VAL A 250 -29.81 60.36 62.32
C VAL A 250 -28.62 60.62 63.24
N VAL A 251 -28.02 61.81 63.15
CA VAL A 251 -26.79 62.21 63.87
C VAL A 251 -26.90 62.00 65.39
N THR A 252 -28.09 62.19 65.97
CA THR A 252 -28.33 62.02 67.42
C THR A 252 -28.14 60.58 67.91
N HIS A 253 -28.47 59.58 67.09
CA HIS A 253 -28.29 58.18 67.44
C HIS A 253 -26.80 57.78 67.46
N TYR A 254 -25.99 58.36 66.56
CA TYR A 254 -24.53 58.15 66.56
C TYR A 254 -23.86 58.81 67.75
N ALA A 255 -24.29 60.01 68.15
CA ALA A 255 -23.76 60.68 69.34
C ALA A 255 -24.03 59.87 70.61
N LEU A 256 -25.26 59.33 70.78
CA LEU A 256 -25.60 58.41 71.87
C LEU A 256 -24.77 57.13 71.84
N ALA A 257 -24.60 56.52 70.66
CA ALA A 257 -23.80 55.31 70.49
C ALA A 257 -22.32 55.53 70.83
N MET A 258 -21.74 56.69 70.48
CA MET A 258 -20.37 57.04 70.85
C MET A 258 -20.21 57.23 72.36
N ILE A 259 -21.13 57.93 73.02
CA ILE A 259 -21.10 58.11 74.48
C ILE A 259 -21.22 56.76 75.18
N ALA A 260 -22.19 55.92 74.77
CA ALA A 260 -22.35 54.56 75.29
C ALA A 260 -21.11 53.69 75.03
N GLY A 261 -20.48 53.83 73.86
CA GLY A 261 -19.24 53.16 73.50
C GLY A 261 -18.04 53.56 74.37
N VAL A 262 -17.89 54.85 74.68
CA VAL A 262 -16.85 55.34 75.60
C VAL A 262 -17.09 54.81 77.01
N ILE A 263 -18.34 54.83 77.50
CA ILE A 263 -18.69 54.28 78.81
C ILE A 263 -18.39 52.78 78.84
N ALA A 264 -18.84 52.01 77.84
CA ALA A 264 -18.56 50.58 77.74
C ALA A 264 -17.05 50.28 77.67
N ALA A 265 -16.29 51.04 76.88
CA ALA A 265 -14.84 50.88 76.77
C ALA A 265 -14.15 51.17 78.11
N THR A 266 -14.56 52.21 78.83
CA THR A 266 -14.00 52.52 80.17
C THR A 266 -14.38 51.46 81.22
N VAL A 267 -15.59 50.90 81.16
CA VAL A 267 -16.00 49.79 82.04
C VAL A 267 -15.24 48.52 81.71
N VAL A 268 -15.10 48.16 80.43
CA VAL A 268 -14.30 47.00 79.99
C VAL A 268 -12.84 47.20 80.39
N PHE A 269 -12.28 48.40 80.19
CA PHE A 269 -10.92 48.71 80.62
C PHE A 269 -10.78 48.61 82.15
N ALA A 270 -11.75 49.09 82.92
CA ALA A 270 -11.74 48.99 84.37
C ALA A 270 -11.95 47.56 84.90
N VAL A 271 -12.61 46.67 84.14
CA VAL A 271 -12.82 45.25 84.48
C VAL A 271 -11.65 44.38 84.02
N VAL A 272 -11.05 44.68 82.87
CA VAL A 272 -9.90 43.96 82.30
C VAL A 272 -8.57 44.37 82.95
N TRP A 273 -8.48 45.60 83.48
CA TRP A 273 -7.29 46.11 84.19
C TRP A 273 -7.43 46.06 85.72
N ARG A 274 -8.37 45.26 86.23
CA ARG A 274 -8.49 44.86 87.64
C ARG A 274 -8.01 43.42 87.79
#